data_AF-A0A353YEC5-F1
#
_entry.id   AF-A0A353YEC5-F1
#
_cell.length_a   1.000
_cell.length_b   1.000
_cell.length_c   1.000
_cell.angle_alpha   90.00
_cell.angle_beta   90.00
_cell.angle_gamma   90.00
#
_symmetry.space_group_name_H-M   'P 1'
#
loop_
_entity.id
_entity.type
_entity.pdbx_description
1 polymer ?
#
loop_
_entity_poly.entity_id
_entity_poly.type
_entity_poly.pdbx_seq_one_letter_code
_entity_poly.pdbx_strand_id
1 'polypeptide(L)' 'MTDAATLIELNTRIAAIRENIRELIEQATAYSGAADEARTADRIAEQEAQLAALLKERDALAGGPR' A
#
# COMPACT_ATOMS: atom_id res chain seq x y z
N MET A 1 -20.61 0.41 -16.64
CA MET A 1 -19.89 1.68 -16.34
C MET A 1 -19.33 1.71 -14.91
N THR A 2 -19.70 0.78 -14.04
CA THR A 2 -19.23 0.65 -12.65
C THR A 2 -17.78 0.21 -12.53
N ASP A 3 -17.33 -0.75 -13.34
CA ASP A 3 -16.02 -1.38 -13.16
C ASP A 3 -14.85 -0.42 -13.42
N ALA A 4 -15.02 0.53 -14.36
CA ALA A 4 -14.03 1.56 -14.63
C ALA A 4 -13.91 2.56 -13.47
N ALA A 5 -15.02 2.96 -12.85
CA ALA A 5 -15.01 3.85 -11.69
C ALA A 5 -14.38 3.16 -10.47
N THR A 6 -14.73 1.90 -10.22
CA THR A 6 -14.11 1.08 -9.17
C THR A 6 -12.62 0.87 -9.41
N LEU A 7 -12.18 0.67 -10.66
CA LEU A 7 -10.76 0.55 -11.00
C LEU A 7 -9.99 1.85 -10.71
N ILE A 8 -10.58 3.02 -11.00
CA ILE A 8 -9.99 4.34 -10.69
C ILE A 8 -9.86 4.52 -9.17
N GLU A 9 -10.88 4.14 -8.40
CA GLU A 9 -10.85 4.21 -6.95
C GLU A 9 -9.77 3.29 -6.35
N LEU A 10 -9.68 2.03 -6.82
CA LEU A 10 -8.64 1.10 -6.40
C LEU A 10 -7.24 1.64 -6.70
N ASN A 11 -7.02 2.17 -7.90
CA ASN A 11 -5.73 2.77 -8.27
C ASN A 11 -5.38 3.98 -7.39
N THR A 12 -6.37 4.79 -7.03
CA THR A 12 -6.19 5.94 -6.14
C THR A 12 -5.77 5.49 -4.74
N ARG A 13 -6.45 4.46 -4.19
CA ARG A 13 -6.12 3.90 -2.89
C ARG A 13 -4.75 3.21 -2.88
N ILE A 14 -4.41 2.48 -3.95
CA ILE A 14 -3.08 1.89 -4.15
C ILE A 14 -1.99 2.96 -4.15
N ALA A 15 -2.21 4.08 -4.86
CA ALA A 15 -1.26 5.19 -4.88
C ALA A 15 -1.05 5.79 -3.49
N ALA A 16 -2.14 6.01 -2.74
CA ALA A 16 -2.06 6.54 -1.38
C ALA A 16 -1.29 5.60 -0.43
N ILE A 17 -1.54 4.28 -0.47
CA ILE A 17 -0.81 3.32 0.37
C ILE A 17 0.68 3.27 0.01
N ARG A 18 1.02 3.30 -1.28
CA ARG A 18 2.42 3.33 -1.71
C ARG A 18 3.15 4.58 -1.21
N GLU A 19 2.47 5.72 -1.19
CA GLU A 19 3.05 6.94 -0.65
C GLU A 19 3.26 6.85 0.86
N ASN A 20 2.26 6.36 1.60
CA ASN A 20 2.41 6.13 3.04
C ASN A 20 3.59 5.18 3.37
N ILE A 21 3.79 4.11 2.57
CA ILE A 21 4.93 3.20 2.77
C ILE A 21 6.26 3.94 2.57
N ARG A 22 6.37 4.81 1.56
CA ARG A 22 7.58 5.62 1.33
C ARG A 22 7.85 6.56 2.49
N GLU A 23 6.84 7.28 2.96
CA GLU A 23 6.97 8.18 4.12
C GLU A 23 7.40 7.41 5.37
N LEU A 24 6.85 6.21 5.60
CA LEU A 24 7.25 5.36 6.73
C LEU A 24 8.70 4.87 6.60
N ILE A 25 9.16 4.53 5.40
CA ILE A 25 10.56 4.17 5.15
C ILE A 25 11.48 5.37 5.44
N GLU A 26 11.12 6.56 4.96
CA GLU A 26 11.87 7.79 5.24
C GLU A 26 11.94 8.08 6.75
N GLN A 27 10.81 7.95 7.46
CA GLN A 27 10.76 8.08 8.92
C GLN A 27 11.64 7.05 9.62
N ALA A 28 11.63 5.79 9.19
CA ALA A 28 12.48 4.74 9.75
C ALA A 28 13.96 5.06 9.57
N THR A 29 14.35 5.65 8.43
CA THR A 29 15.74 6.07 8.18
C THR A 29 16.13 7.33 8.96
N ALA A 30 15.19 8.22 9.24
CA ALA A 30 15.43 9.48 9.95
C ALA A 30 15.48 9.31 11.48
N TYR A 31 14.69 8.40 12.05
CA TYR A 31 14.61 8.12 13.48
C TYR A 31 15.22 6.76 13.81
N SER A 32 16.56 6.68 13.87
CA SER A 32 17.27 5.43 14.18
C SER A 32 17.33 5.13 15.69
N GLY A 33 16.17 4.88 16.29
CA GLY A 33 16.03 4.35 17.64
C GLY A 33 15.31 3.00 17.61
N ALA A 34 15.87 1.96 18.23
CA ALA A 34 15.39 0.57 18.10
C ALA A 34 13.88 0.36 18.39
N ALA A 35 13.28 1.14 19.29
CA ALA A 35 11.85 1.05 19.61
C ALA A 35 10.93 1.78 18.61
N ASP A 36 11.46 2.77 17.89
CA ASP A 36 10.77 3.46 16.80
C ASP A 36 10.90 2.69 15.49
N GLU A 37 12.05 2.04 15.27
CA GLU A 37 12.30 1.16 14.11
C GLU A 37 11.35 -0.04 14.07
N ALA A 38 11.15 -0.74 15.19
CA ALA A 38 10.25 -1.91 15.25
C ALA A 38 8.78 -1.53 14.97
N ARG A 39 8.29 -0.45 15.60
CA ARG A 39 6.92 0.04 15.37
C ARG A 39 6.71 0.53 13.94
N THR A 40 7.73 1.13 13.34
CA THR A 40 7.66 1.59 11.95
C THR A 40 7.69 0.41 10.98
N ALA A 41 8.50 -0.61 11.26
CA ALA A 41 8.55 -1.85 10.49
C ALA A 41 7.19 -2.59 10.51
N ASP A 42 6.55 -2.70 11.68
CA ASP A 42 5.23 -3.33 11.80
C ASP A 42 4.16 -2.59 10.96
N ARG A 43 4.18 -1.25 10.98
CA ARG A 43 3.25 -0.43 10.16
C ARG A 43 3.52 -0.57 8.66
N ILE A 44 4.78 -0.66 8.25
CA ILE A 44 5.14 -0.92 6.85
C ILE A 44 4.60 -2.30 6.43
N ALA A 45 4.79 -3.33 7.25
CA ALA A 45 4.31 -4.68 6.97
C ALA A 45 2.77 -4.73 6.83
N GLU A 46 2.04 -4.02 7.69
CA GLU A 46 0.59 -3.89 7.59
C GLU A 46 0.16 -3.21 6.27
N GLN A 47 0.82 -2.12 5.89
CA GLN A 47 0.50 -1.41 4.65
C GLN A 47 0.85 -2.20 3.39
N GLU A 48 1.96 -2.95 3.40
CA GLU A 48 2.32 -3.87 2.31
C GLU A 48 1.28 -4.98 2.15
N ALA A 49 0.75 -5.54 3.25
CA ALA A 49 -0.32 -6.52 3.20
C ALA A 49 -1.62 -5.94 2.63
N GLN A 50 -1.97 -4.70 3.02
CA GLN A 50 -3.12 -3.99 2.45
C GLN A 50 -2.92 -3.69 0.96
N LEU A 51 -1.71 -3.27 0.55
CA LEU A 51 -1.36 -3.02 -0.84
C LEU A 51 -1.51 -4.29 -1.68
N ALA A 52 -1.01 -5.43 -1.19
CA ALA A 52 -1.14 -6.72 -1.87
C ALA A 52 -2.61 -7.12 -2.07
N ALA A 53 -3.47 -6.91 -1.06
CA ALA A 53 -4.89 -7.19 -1.16
C ALA A 53 -5.58 -6.32 -2.23
N LEU A 54 -5.30 -5.01 -2.25
CA LEU A 54 -5.86 -4.09 -3.25
C LEU A 54 -5.37 -4.38 -4.67
N LEU A 55 -4.10 -4.75 -4.83
CA LEU A 55 -3.56 -5.15 -6.14
C LEU A 55 -4.28 -6.39 -6.66
N LYS A 56 -4.54 -7.39 -5.81
CA LYS A 56 -5.30 -8.58 -6.17
C LYS A 56 -6.73 -8.26 -6.59
N GLU A 57 -7.40 -7.36 -5.86
CA GLU A 57 -8.75 -6.90 -6.20
C GLU A 57 -8.77 -6.16 -7.55
N ARG A 58 -7.81 -5.25 -7.76
CA ARG A 58 -7.63 -4.53 -9.02
C ARG A 58 -7.41 -5.49 -10.18
N ASP A 59 -6.56 -6.50 -10.00
CA ASP A 59 -6.24 -7.47 -11.06
C ASP A 59 -7.43 -8.35 -11.39
N ALA A 60 -8.21 -8.76 -10.39
CA ALA A 60 -9.48 -9.46 -10.61
C ALA A 60 -10.47 -8.60 -11.42
N LEU A 61 -10.54 -7.30 -11.13
CA LEU A 61 -11.43 -6.37 -11.82
C LEU A 61 -10.97 -6.02 -13.25
N ALA A 62 -9.66 -6.01 -13.49
CA ALA A 62 -9.06 -5.70 -14.79
C ALA A 62 -9.08 -6.87 -15.80
N GLY A 63 -9.59 -8.04 -15.41
CA GLY A 63 -9.71 -9.22 -16.26
C GLY A 63 -8.75 -10.38 -15.94
N GLY A 64 -8.16 -10.39 -14.75
CA GLY A 64 -7.26 -11.45 -14.27
C GLY A 64 -5.78 -11.24 -14.67
N PRO A 65 -4.84 -11.98 -14.03
CA PRO A 65 -3.43 -11.87 -14.36
C PRO A 65 -3.21 -12.21 -15.85
N ARG A 66 -2.58 -11.30 -16.59
CA ARG A 66 -2.07 -11.57 -17.94
C ARG A 66 -0.81 -12.41 -17.86
#